data_AF-A0A0J6HH18-F1
#
_entry.id   AF-A0A0J6HH18-F1
#
_cell.length_a   1.000
_cell.length_b   1.000
_cell.length_c   1.000
_cell.angle_alpha   90.00
_cell.angle_beta   90.00
_cell.angle_gamma   90.00
#
_symmetry.space_group_name_H-M   'P 1'
#
loop_
_entity.id
_entity.type
_entity.pdbx_description
1 polymer ?
#
loop_
_entity_poly.entity_id
_entity_poly.type
_entity_poly.pdbx_seq_one_letter_code
_entity_poly.pdbx_strand_id
1 'polypeptide(L)'
;MGNIKDITDDMTDGAELAKSLARKAALKPWSRLLLMAIVGILVMGSYLVYLTLLVRDYGKNTDDYLTEYNLLHKQSRDQRALDYIDVCIDASKNNDANKDYYCQDAVAFYRDAFEGLPNSKIEENIKRSAYGTMKVEIAVKLRATALERIDQKSPRMNEILTFMLSNTGMTLVCLAGIIAMLGTVITTYRLSHPRQP
;
A
#
# COMPACT_ATOMS: atom_id res chain seq x y z
N MET A 1 5.66 32.51 -13.85
CA MET A 1 5.95 32.51 -15.30
C MET A 1 7.33 31.91 -15.66
N GLY A 2 8.25 31.64 -14.72
CA GLY A 2 9.56 31.03 -15.03
C GLY A 2 9.51 29.54 -15.44
N ASN A 3 8.76 28.70 -14.71
CA ASN A 3 8.72 27.24 -14.95
C ASN A 3 8.25 26.81 -16.36
N ILE A 4 7.42 27.61 -17.03
CA ILE A 4 6.87 27.22 -18.34
C ILE A 4 7.92 27.42 -19.44
N LYS A 5 8.81 28.41 -19.27
CA LYS A 5 9.84 28.73 -20.26
C LYS A 5 10.98 27.72 -20.24
N ASP A 6 11.42 27.31 -19.05
CA ASP A 6 12.46 26.30 -18.89
C ASP A 6 12.01 24.93 -19.44
N ILE A 7 10.73 24.56 -19.23
CA ILE A 7 10.17 23.32 -19.80
C ILE A 7 10.08 23.38 -21.33
N THR A 8 9.73 24.54 -21.91
CA THR A 8 9.67 24.68 -23.37
C THR A 8 11.05 24.65 -24.01
N ASP A 9 12.06 25.26 -23.37
CA ASP A 9 13.43 25.30 -23.88
C ASP A 9 14.06 23.88 -23.84
N ASP A 10 13.85 23.12 -22.76
CA ASP A 10 14.26 21.70 -22.66
C ASP A 10 13.56 20.81 -23.70
N MET A 11 12.27 21.06 -23.97
CA MET A 11 11.53 20.32 -24.99
C MET A 11 12.03 20.62 -26.40
N THR A 12 12.44 21.86 -26.70
CA THR A 12 13.01 22.21 -28.00
C THR A 12 14.37 21.56 -28.22
N ASP A 13 15.24 21.56 -27.21
CA ASP A 13 16.57 20.95 -27.29
C ASP A 13 16.48 19.41 -27.46
N GLY A 14 15.56 18.78 -26.72
CA GLY A 14 15.27 17.35 -26.88
C GLY A 14 14.72 17.01 -28.28
N ALA A 15 13.89 17.88 -28.85
CA ALA A 15 13.34 17.70 -30.19
C ALA A 15 14.41 17.83 -31.29
N GLU A 16 15.39 18.73 -31.14
CA GLU A 16 16.51 18.88 -32.08
C GLU A 16 17.45 17.68 -32.03
N LEU A 17 17.77 17.18 -30.83
CA LEU A 17 18.52 15.95 -30.63
C LEU A 17 17.82 14.75 -31.30
N ALA A 18 16.51 14.58 -31.06
CA ALA A 18 15.71 13.53 -31.68
C ALA A 18 15.71 13.60 -33.21
N LYS A 19 15.57 14.82 -33.78
CA LYS A 19 15.66 15.04 -35.24
C LYS A 19 17.03 14.68 -35.79
N SER A 20 18.11 15.02 -35.08
CA SER A 20 19.48 14.72 -35.50
C SER A 20 19.75 13.20 -35.53
N LEU A 21 19.26 12.48 -34.51
CA LEU A 21 19.38 11.02 -34.40
C LEU A 21 18.54 10.32 -35.46
N ALA A 22 17.30 10.78 -35.69
CA ALA A 22 16.43 10.25 -36.73
C ALA A 22 17.03 10.42 -38.14
N ARG A 23 17.66 11.57 -38.42
CA ARG A 23 18.38 11.80 -39.69
C ARG A 23 19.56 10.86 -39.87
N LYS A 24 20.38 10.66 -38.83
CA LYS A 24 21.52 9.71 -38.88
C LYS A 24 21.04 8.27 -39.04
N ALA A 25 19.96 7.90 -38.36
CA ALA A 25 19.37 6.56 -38.44
C ALA A 25 18.70 6.29 -39.80
N ALA A 26 18.16 7.32 -40.47
CA ALA A 26 17.50 7.18 -41.77
C ALA A 26 18.45 6.70 -42.89
N LEU A 27 19.77 6.89 -42.76
CA LEU A 27 20.76 6.56 -43.81
C LEU A 27 20.96 5.06 -44.03
N LYS A 28 20.78 4.21 -43.01
CA LYS A 28 21.01 2.77 -43.10
C LYS A 28 19.82 1.98 -42.53
N PRO A 29 19.38 0.89 -43.18
CA PRO A 29 18.23 0.11 -42.72
C PRO A 29 18.45 -0.49 -41.31
N TRP A 30 19.69 -0.91 -41.02
CA TRP A 30 20.06 -1.46 -39.71
C TRP A 30 20.00 -0.42 -38.59
N SER A 31 20.35 0.84 -38.88
CA SER A 31 20.25 1.94 -37.92
C SER A 31 18.82 2.34 -37.60
N ARG A 32 17.87 2.12 -38.53
CA ARG A 32 16.42 2.32 -38.27
C ARG A 32 15.86 1.27 -37.32
N LEU A 33 16.24 0.00 -37.50
CA LEU A 33 15.86 -1.09 -36.60
C LEU A 33 16.39 -0.86 -35.18
N LEU A 34 17.65 -0.44 -35.05
CA LEU A 34 18.22 -0.08 -33.76
C LEU A 34 17.48 1.07 -33.08
N LEU A 35 17.15 2.13 -33.82
CA LEU A 35 16.41 3.26 -33.26
C LEU A 35 15.00 2.84 -32.81
N MET A 36 14.30 2.01 -33.59
CA MET A 36 13.00 1.44 -33.21
C MET A 36 13.10 0.62 -31.92
N ALA A 37 14.12 -0.23 -31.80
CA ALA A 37 14.33 -1.05 -30.60
C ALA A 37 14.63 -0.19 -29.36
N ILE A 38 15.46 0.85 -29.50
CA ILE A 38 15.78 1.78 -28.40
C ILE A 38 14.53 2.53 -27.92
N VAL A 39 13.67 2.99 -28.86
CA VAL A 39 12.41 3.65 -28.50
C VAL A 39 11.46 2.68 -27.79
N GLY A 40 11.34 1.44 -28.28
CA GLY A 40 10.56 0.40 -27.61
C GLY A 40 11.04 0.13 -26.19
N ILE A 41 12.35 0.00 -25.98
CA ILE A 41 12.97 -0.18 -24.67
C ILE A 41 12.72 1.03 -23.76
N LEU A 42 12.82 2.25 -24.27
CA LEU A 42 12.57 3.47 -23.49
C LEU A 42 11.12 3.55 -23.03
N VAL A 43 10.16 3.29 -23.91
CA VAL A 43 8.73 3.35 -23.57
C VAL A 43 8.39 2.27 -22.54
N MET A 44 8.76 1.01 -22.79
CA MET A 44 8.48 -0.08 -21.86
C MET A 44 9.27 0.04 -20.55
N GLY A 45 10.52 0.48 -20.63
CA GLY A 45 11.36 0.73 -19.46
C GLY A 45 10.79 1.82 -18.56
N SER A 46 10.35 2.94 -19.13
CA SER A 46 9.71 4.02 -18.37
C SER A 46 8.44 3.57 -17.66
N TYR A 47 7.62 2.74 -18.33
CA TYR A 47 6.43 2.14 -17.74
C TYR A 47 6.74 1.19 -16.58
N LEU A 48 7.72 0.29 -16.74
CA LEU A 48 8.14 -0.63 -15.68
C LEU A 48 8.70 0.10 -14.47
N VAL A 49 9.51 1.14 -14.69
CA VAL A 49 10.04 2.00 -13.62
C VAL A 49 8.90 2.68 -12.88
N TYR A 50 7.94 3.26 -13.60
CA TYR A 50 6.78 3.93 -13.01
C TYR A 50 5.92 2.98 -12.16
N LEU A 51 5.62 1.79 -12.69
CA LEU A 51 4.93 0.73 -11.94
C LEU A 51 5.70 0.33 -10.68
N THR A 52 7.02 0.18 -10.79
CA THR A 52 7.87 -0.19 -9.64
C THR A 52 7.82 0.86 -8.54
N LEU A 53 7.82 2.15 -8.89
CA LEU A 53 7.68 3.24 -7.92
C LEU A 53 6.31 3.21 -7.24
N LEU A 54 5.23 3.07 -8.01
CA LEU A 54 3.88 2.96 -7.45
C LEU A 54 3.70 1.75 -6.53
N VAL A 55 4.23 0.59 -6.92
CA VAL A 55 4.19 -0.63 -6.09
C VAL A 55 5.02 -0.45 -4.83
N ARG A 56 6.16 0.24 -4.90
CA ARG A 56 7.00 0.53 -3.73
C ARG A 56 6.30 1.50 -2.77
N ASP A 57 5.63 2.53 -3.29
CA ASP A 57 4.89 3.48 -2.48
C ASP A 57 3.64 2.85 -1.86
N TYR A 58 2.97 1.96 -2.59
CA TYR A 58 1.90 1.14 -2.03
C TYR A 58 2.44 0.17 -0.96
N GLY A 59 3.56 -0.52 -1.24
CA GLY A 59 4.25 -1.44 -0.34
C GLY A 59 4.64 -0.81 1.00
N LYS A 60 5.14 0.44 0.98
CA LYS A 60 5.39 1.22 2.19
C LYS A 60 4.13 1.55 2.99
N ASN A 61 2.97 1.60 2.33
CA ASN A 61 1.67 1.75 2.97
C ASN A 61 1.00 0.39 3.29
N THR A 62 1.62 -0.75 2.95
CA THR A 62 1.03 -2.09 3.17
C THR A 62 1.42 -2.70 4.53
N ASP A 63 2.01 -1.93 5.45
CA ASP A 63 2.05 -2.27 6.88
C ASP A 63 0.64 -2.43 7.47
N ASP A 64 -0.39 -1.97 6.75
CA ASP A 64 -1.79 -2.02 7.16
C ASP A 64 -2.38 -3.43 7.20
N TYR A 65 -1.93 -4.40 6.39
CA TYR A 65 -2.46 -5.78 6.47
C TYR A 65 -1.92 -6.52 7.71
N LEU A 66 -0.64 -6.35 8.02
CA LEU A 66 -0.04 -6.84 9.27
C LEU A 66 -0.65 -6.11 10.47
N THR A 67 -0.91 -4.81 10.35
CA THR A 67 -1.57 -4.01 11.38
C THR A 67 -3.01 -4.48 11.60
N GLU A 68 -3.80 -4.70 10.55
CA GLU A 68 -5.17 -5.19 10.69
C GLU A 68 -5.22 -6.59 11.31
N TYR A 69 -4.33 -7.50 10.88
CA TYR A 69 -4.24 -8.83 11.50
C TYR A 69 -3.84 -8.75 12.98
N ASN A 70 -2.84 -7.91 13.30
CA ASN A 70 -2.41 -7.68 14.68
C ASN A 70 -3.51 -7.02 15.53
N LEU A 71 -4.29 -6.09 14.97
CA LEU A 71 -5.43 -5.46 15.62
C LEU A 71 -6.55 -6.47 15.89
N LEU A 72 -6.88 -7.30 14.90
CA LEU A 72 -7.88 -8.35 15.06
C LEU A 72 -7.47 -9.36 16.12
N HIS A 73 -6.19 -9.73 16.15
CA HIS A 73 -5.65 -10.64 17.15
C HIS A 73 -5.65 -10.02 18.56
N LYS A 74 -5.27 -8.74 18.69
CA LYS A 74 -5.37 -7.99 19.95
C LYS A 74 -6.82 -7.89 20.42
N GLN A 75 -7.76 -7.56 19.53
CA GLN A 75 -9.18 -7.46 19.84
C GLN A 75 -9.74 -8.81 20.31
N SER A 76 -9.36 -9.91 19.67
CA SER A 76 -9.76 -11.26 20.10
C SER A 76 -9.24 -11.61 21.49
N ARG A 77 -7.99 -11.25 21.80
CA ARG A 77 -7.40 -11.45 23.13
C ARG A 77 -8.11 -10.62 24.21
N ASP A 78 -8.36 -9.35 23.93
CA ASP A 78 -9.06 -8.45 24.86
C ASP A 78 -10.51 -8.88 25.09
N GLN A 79 -11.20 -9.36 24.04
CA GLN A 79 -12.54 -9.93 24.14
C GLN A 79 -12.54 -11.18 25.03
N ARG A 80 -11.56 -12.07 24.84
CA ARG A 80 -11.40 -13.25 25.71
C ARG A 80 -11.19 -12.85 27.17
N ALA A 81 -10.39 -11.82 27.46
CA ALA A 81 -10.22 -11.32 28.82
C ALA A 81 -11.55 -10.83 29.41
N LEU A 82 -12.34 -10.08 28.64
CA LEU A 82 -13.68 -9.62 29.04
C LEU A 82 -14.60 -10.80 29.38
N ASP A 83 -14.66 -11.81 28.51
CA ASP A 83 -15.54 -12.96 28.67
C ASP A 83 -15.19 -13.76 29.94
N TYR A 84 -13.90 -13.97 30.22
CA TYR A 84 -13.46 -14.65 31.44
C TYR A 84 -13.73 -13.82 32.71
N ILE A 85 -13.62 -12.49 32.65
CA ILE A 85 -14.02 -11.61 33.76
C ILE A 85 -15.51 -11.77 34.04
N ASP A 86 -16.35 -11.84 33.00
CA ASP A 86 -17.79 -12.04 33.15
C ASP A 86 -18.13 -13.40 33.74
N VAL A 87 -17.48 -14.47 33.26
CA VAL A 87 -17.62 -15.81 33.85
C VAL A 87 -17.20 -15.81 35.33
N CYS A 88 -16.10 -15.16 35.70
CA CYS A 88 -15.68 -15.04 37.10
C CYS A 88 -16.71 -14.29 37.96
N ILE A 89 -17.26 -13.17 37.46
CA ILE A 89 -18.29 -12.40 38.16
C ILE A 89 -19.55 -13.25 38.39
N ASP A 90 -20.01 -13.98 37.37
CA ASP A 90 -21.23 -14.78 37.45
C ASP A 90 -21.02 -16.04 38.29
N ALA A 91 -19.87 -16.72 38.17
CA ALA A 91 -19.48 -17.83 39.04
C ALA A 91 -19.39 -17.38 40.51
N SER A 92 -18.91 -16.17 40.78
CA SER A 92 -18.85 -15.60 42.12
C SER A 92 -20.23 -15.30 42.70
N LYS A 93 -21.17 -14.80 41.89
CA LYS A 93 -22.56 -14.55 42.32
C LYS A 93 -23.33 -15.84 42.59
N ASN A 94 -23.12 -16.86 41.76
CA ASN A 94 -23.80 -18.14 41.86
C ASN A 94 -23.11 -19.13 42.82
N ASN A 95 -21.98 -18.72 43.41
CA ASN A 95 -21.14 -19.52 44.30
C ASN A 95 -20.74 -20.88 43.68
N ASP A 96 -20.32 -20.84 42.41
CA ASP A 96 -19.83 -21.99 41.66
C ASP A 96 -18.58 -22.58 42.32
N ALA A 97 -18.45 -23.92 42.31
CA ALA A 97 -17.31 -24.63 42.85
C ALA A 97 -15.99 -24.30 42.13
N ASN A 98 -16.07 -23.92 40.86
CA ASN A 98 -14.92 -23.60 40.01
C ASN A 98 -14.62 -22.09 39.93
N LYS A 99 -15.26 -21.25 40.76
CA LYS A 99 -15.08 -19.79 40.71
C LYS A 99 -13.61 -19.37 40.75
N ASP A 100 -12.79 -20.03 41.58
CA ASP A 100 -11.39 -19.66 41.79
C ASP A 100 -10.57 -19.93 40.53
N TYR A 101 -10.90 -20.99 39.78
CA TYR A 101 -10.30 -21.31 38.49
C TYR A 101 -10.62 -20.22 37.46
N TYR A 102 -11.89 -19.86 37.30
CA TYR A 102 -12.29 -18.83 36.34
C TYR A 102 -11.73 -17.44 36.68
N CYS A 103 -11.65 -17.11 37.98
CA CYS A 103 -11.14 -15.84 38.44
C CYS A 103 -9.61 -15.72 38.33
N GLN A 104 -8.87 -16.83 38.46
CA GLN A 104 -7.43 -16.84 38.17
C GLN A 104 -7.16 -16.60 36.68
N ASP A 105 -7.89 -17.30 35.80
CA ASP A 105 -7.78 -17.11 34.35
C ASP A 105 -8.14 -15.67 33.94
N ALA A 106 -9.20 -15.10 34.52
CA ALA A 106 -9.61 -13.72 34.28
C ALA A 106 -8.50 -12.72 34.63
N VAL A 107 -7.82 -12.91 35.77
CA VAL A 107 -6.69 -12.05 36.19
C VAL A 107 -5.51 -12.21 35.23
N ALA A 108 -5.19 -13.44 34.80
CA ALA A 108 -4.11 -13.70 33.86
C ALA A 108 -4.36 -12.99 32.53
N PHE A 109 -5.54 -13.20 31.93
CA PHE A 109 -5.90 -12.55 30.66
C PHE A 109 -6.00 -11.03 30.78
N TYR A 110 -6.48 -10.50 31.91
CA TYR A 110 -6.47 -9.07 32.16
C TYR A 110 -5.04 -8.50 32.23
N ARG A 111 -4.11 -9.19 32.90
CA ARG A 111 -2.71 -8.75 32.95
C ARG A 111 -2.06 -8.76 31.56
N ASP A 112 -2.26 -9.83 30.81
CA ASP A 112 -1.73 -10.00 29.44
C ASP A 112 -2.32 -8.96 28.47
N ALA A 113 -3.58 -8.57 28.66
CA ALA A 113 -4.21 -7.54 27.84
C ALA A 113 -3.51 -6.19 27.98
N PHE A 114 -2.86 -5.90 29.10
CA PHE A 114 -2.19 -4.61 29.33
C PHE A 114 -0.67 -4.72 29.45
N GLU A 115 -0.10 -5.86 29.09
CA GLU A 115 1.35 -6.05 29.06
C GLU A 115 2.02 -4.97 28.19
N GLY A 116 3.02 -4.28 28.74
CA GLY A 116 3.77 -3.22 28.05
C GLY A 116 3.10 -1.84 28.04
N LEU A 117 1.87 -1.69 28.58
CA LEU A 117 1.25 -0.37 28.77
C LEU A 117 1.66 0.21 30.13
N PRO A 118 2.17 1.46 30.19
CA PRO A 118 2.51 2.10 31.46
C PRO A 118 1.22 2.50 32.17
N ASN A 119 0.66 1.60 32.98
CA ASN A 119 -0.59 1.87 33.69
C ASN A 119 -0.48 1.49 35.17
N SER A 120 -0.59 2.50 36.04
CA SER A 120 -0.33 2.38 37.48
C SER A 120 -1.43 1.67 38.27
N LYS A 121 -2.58 1.39 37.66
CA LYS A 121 -3.77 0.87 38.36
C LYS A 121 -4.02 -0.63 38.19
N ILE A 122 -3.26 -1.31 37.33
CA ILE A 122 -3.51 -2.72 36.98
C ILE A 122 -3.23 -3.63 38.17
N GLU A 123 -2.07 -3.49 38.79
CA GLU A 123 -1.72 -4.27 39.98
C GLU A 123 -2.63 -3.95 41.16
N GLU A 124 -3.09 -2.71 41.28
CA GLU A 124 -4.05 -2.30 42.32
C GLU A 124 -5.42 -2.95 42.10
N ASN A 125 -5.93 -2.96 40.86
CA ASN A 125 -7.18 -3.61 40.49
C ASN A 125 -7.11 -5.12 40.75
N ILE A 126 -6.00 -5.76 40.39
CA ILE A 126 -5.75 -7.19 40.65
C ILE A 126 -5.71 -7.46 42.16
N LYS A 127 -4.94 -6.67 42.92
CA LYS A 127 -4.81 -6.83 44.38
C LYS A 127 -6.13 -6.64 45.11
N ARG A 128 -7.01 -5.77 44.60
CA ARG A 128 -8.34 -5.52 45.16
C ARG A 128 -9.42 -6.47 44.64
N SER A 129 -9.08 -7.40 43.74
CA SER A 129 -10.05 -8.26 43.05
C SER A 129 -11.23 -7.46 42.46
N ALA A 130 -10.93 -6.28 41.91
CA ALA A 130 -11.91 -5.33 41.43
C ALA A 130 -12.43 -5.71 40.02
N TYR A 131 -13.02 -6.90 39.89
CA TYR A 131 -13.44 -7.49 38.59
C TYR A 131 -14.40 -6.59 37.80
N GLY A 132 -15.28 -5.83 38.48
CA GLY A 132 -16.13 -4.84 37.82
C GLY A 132 -15.33 -3.72 37.14
N THR A 133 -14.26 -3.24 37.79
CA THR A 133 -13.36 -2.24 37.21
C THR A 133 -12.55 -2.83 36.06
N MET A 134 -12.03 -4.05 36.22
CA MET A 134 -11.30 -4.77 35.16
C MET A 134 -12.15 -4.90 33.89
N LYS A 135 -13.44 -5.27 34.04
CA LYS A 135 -14.39 -5.35 32.94
C LYS A 135 -14.52 -4.02 32.19
N VAL A 136 -14.70 -2.93 32.93
CA VAL A 136 -14.86 -1.59 32.33
C VAL A 136 -13.60 -1.17 31.59
N GLU A 137 -12.42 -1.41 32.15
CA GLU A 137 -11.15 -1.05 31.50
C GLU A 137 -10.92 -1.83 30.20
N ILE A 138 -11.15 -3.15 30.21
CA ILE A 138 -11.08 -3.97 28.98
C ILE A 138 -12.12 -3.51 27.95
N ALA A 139 -13.35 -3.22 28.39
CA ALA A 139 -14.41 -2.72 27.49
C ALA A 139 -14.07 -1.36 26.87
N VAL A 140 -13.44 -0.45 27.63
CA VAL A 140 -12.94 0.83 27.12
C VAL A 140 -11.83 0.59 26.10
N LYS A 141 -10.89 -0.30 26.39
CA LYS A 141 -9.81 -0.67 25.47
C LYS A 141 -10.37 -1.24 24.16
N LEU A 142 -11.32 -2.18 24.23
CA LEU A 142 -11.99 -2.74 23.06
C LEU A 142 -12.68 -1.67 22.20
N ARG A 143 -13.32 -0.68 22.82
CA ARG A 143 -13.92 0.46 22.10
C ARG A 143 -12.86 1.35 21.45
N ALA A 144 -11.74 1.60 22.13
CA ALA A 144 -10.63 2.36 21.56
C ALA A 144 -10.01 1.65 20.35
N THR A 145 -9.77 0.34 20.44
CA THR A 145 -9.28 -0.48 19.31
C THR A 145 -10.28 -0.49 18.14
N ALA A 146 -11.58 -0.53 18.43
CA ALA A 146 -12.61 -0.46 17.39
C ALA A 146 -12.65 0.92 16.70
N LEU A 147 -12.40 2.01 17.45
CA LEU A 147 -12.26 3.36 16.90
C LEU A 147 -11.01 3.49 16.03
N GLU A 148 -9.86 2.96 16.47
CA GLU A 148 -8.62 2.92 15.67
C GLU A 148 -8.83 2.18 14.35
N ARG A 149 -9.64 1.11 14.34
CA ARG A 149 -9.98 0.37 13.12
C ARG A 149 -10.84 1.17 12.14
N ILE A 150 -11.72 2.04 12.64
CA ILE A 150 -12.55 2.91 11.79
C ILE A 150 -11.72 4.04 11.19
N ASP A 151 -10.72 4.54 11.94
CA ASP A 151 -9.86 5.64 11.50
C ASP A 151 -8.71 5.17 10.59
N GLN A 152 -8.26 3.92 10.74
CA GLN A 152 -7.43 3.22 9.76
C GLN A 152 -8.24 2.88 8.51
N LYS A 153 -8.44 3.88 7.65
CA LYS A 153 -8.87 3.67 6.26
C LYS A 153 -7.87 2.71 5.61
N SER A 154 -8.30 1.47 5.35
CA SER A 154 -7.61 0.53 4.48
C SER A 154 -6.97 1.27 3.31
N PRO A 155 -5.68 1.06 2.99
CA PRO A 155 -5.06 1.69 1.86
C PRO A 155 -5.68 1.06 0.63
N ARG A 156 -6.72 1.69 0.08
CA ARG A 156 -7.30 1.24 -1.18
C ARG A 156 -6.19 1.40 -2.20
N MET A 157 -5.83 0.29 -2.84
CA MET A 157 -4.96 0.28 -4.00
C MET A 157 -5.44 1.38 -4.95
N ASN A 158 -4.62 2.43 -5.10
CA ASN A 158 -4.99 3.64 -5.82
C ASN A 158 -5.61 3.21 -7.16
N GLU A 159 -6.78 3.76 -7.50
CA GLU A 159 -7.52 3.37 -8.70
C GLU A 159 -6.63 3.41 -9.96
N ILE A 160 -5.66 4.33 -9.97
CA ILE A 160 -4.64 4.47 -11.02
C ILE A 160 -3.71 3.25 -11.06
N LEU A 161 -3.25 2.75 -9.90
CA LEU A 161 -2.39 1.57 -9.82
C LEU A 161 -3.13 0.30 -10.24
N THR A 162 -4.37 0.15 -9.77
CA THR A 162 -5.26 -0.95 -10.14
C THR A 162 -5.55 -0.94 -11.64
N PHE A 163 -5.78 0.24 -12.22
CA PHE A 163 -5.96 0.40 -13.65
C PHE A 163 -4.68 0.10 -14.43
N MET A 164 -3.51 0.59 -14.02
CA MET A 164 -2.24 0.32 -14.70
C MET A 164 -1.88 -1.18 -14.68
N LEU A 165 -2.08 -1.88 -13.56
CA LEU A 165 -1.90 -3.34 -13.50
C LEU A 165 -3.03 -4.16 -14.14
N SER A 166 -4.13 -3.54 -14.55
CA SER A 166 -5.22 -4.25 -15.22
C SER A 166 -4.81 -4.69 -16.63
N ASN A 167 -5.45 -5.73 -17.14
CA ASN A 167 -5.27 -6.17 -18.53
C ASN A 167 -5.54 -5.03 -19.53
N THR A 168 -6.50 -4.15 -19.23
CA THR A 168 -6.81 -2.94 -20.01
C THR A 168 -5.69 -1.88 -19.97
N GLY A 169 -5.07 -1.64 -18.82
CA GLY A 169 -3.95 -0.69 -18.71
C GLY A 169 -2.71 -1.18 -19.45
N MET A 170 -2.35 -2.45 -19.24
CA MET A 170 -1.22 -3.08 -19.94
C MET A 170 -1.40 -3.07 -21.46
N THR A 171 -2.59 -3.39 -21.96
CA THR A 171 -2.87 -3.37 -23.41
C THR A 171 -2.78 -1.97 -24.00
N LEU A 172 -3.27 -0.93 -23.31
CA LEU A 172 -3.13 0.46 -23.77
C LEU A 172 -1.67 0.92 -23.85
N VAL A 173 -0.86 0.56 -22.86
CA VAL A 173 0.57 0.90 -22.87
C VAL A 173 1.32 0.16 -23.98
N CYS A 174 1.02 -1.12 -24.19
CA CYS A 174 1.54 -1.89 -25.32
C CYS A 174 1.17 -1.23 -26.66
N LEU A 175 -0.09 -0.82 -26.83
CA LEU A 175 -0.53 -0.10 -28.04
C LEU A 175 0.20 1.22 -28.22
N ALA A 176 0.36 2.01 -27.16
CA ALA A 176 1.12 3.26 -27.20
C ALA A 176 2.59 3.02 -27.61
N GLY A 177 3.21 1.96 -27.08
CA GLY A 177 4.56 1.54 -27.47
C GLY A 177 4.65 1.15 -28.95
N ILE A 178 3.67 0.38 -29.45
CA ILE A 178 3.60 0.02 -30.88
C ILE A 178 3.44 1.27 -31.75
N ILE A 179 2.57 2.20 -31.37
CA ILE A 179 2.37 3.46 -32.11
C ILE A 179 3.67 4.29 -32.11
N ALA A 180 4.37 4.38 -30.98
CA ALA A 180 5.64 5.09 -30.89
C ALA A 180 6.70 4.46 -31.82
N MET A 181 6.82 3.13 -31.81
CA MET A 181 7.72 2.40 -32.71
C MET A 181 7.34 2.62 -34.18
N LEU A 182 6.07 2.52 -34.55
CA LEU A 182 5.60 2.81 -35.92
C LEU A 182 5.87 4.26 -36.33
N GLY A 183 5.69 5.22 -35.41
CA GLY A 183 6.02 6.62 -35.65
C GLY A 183 7.49 6.83 -35.98
N THR A 184 8.41 6.12 -35.30
CA THR A 184 9.84 6.18 -35.62
C THR A 184 10.18 5.58 -36.99
N VAL A 185 9.49 4.51 -37.39
CA VAL A 185 9.64 3.91 -38.73
C VAL A 185 9.15 4.86 -39.81
N ILE A 186 7.97 5.45 -39.64
CA ILE A 186 7.38 6.39 -40.62
C ILE A 186 8.25 7.64 -40.77
N THR A 187 8.73 8.21 -39.67
CA THR A 187 9.57 9.42 -39.70
C THR A 187 10.94 9.15 -40.34
N THR A 188 11.61 8.06 -39.98
CA THR A 188 12.90 7.68 -40.60
C THR A 188 12.74 7.26 -42.07
N TYR A 189 11.61 6.63 -42.45
CA TYR A 189 11.30 6.31 -43.83
C TYR A 189 11.10 7.57 -44.68
N ARG A 190 10.28 8.53 -44.22
CA ARG A 190 10.09 9.83 -44.89
C ARG A 190 11.40 10.61 -45.05
N LEU A 191 12.28 10.56 -44.04
CA LEU A 191 13.59 11.22 -44.10
C LEU A 191 14.53 10.56 -45.13
N SER A 192 14.36 9.27 -45.40
CA SER A 192 15.19 8.53 -46.36
C SER A 192 14.76 8.65 -47.82
N HIS A 193 13.49 8.95 -48.05
CA HIS A 193 12.92 9.21 -49.38
C HIS A 193 12.22 10.57 -49.31
N PRO A 194 12.98 11.68 -49.22
CA PRO A 194 12.39 13.00 -49.34
C PRO A 194 11.66 13.02 -50.68
N ARG A 195 10.36 13.34 -50.67
CA ARG A 195 9.56 13.49 -51.90
C ARG A 195 10.39 14.29 -52.89
N GLN A 196 10.84 13.63 -53.96
CA GLN A 196 11.44 14.33 -55.08
C GLN A 196 10.36 15.27 -55.64
N PRO A 197 10.69 16.53 -55.94
CA PRO A 197 9.75 17.48 -56.53
C PRO A 197 9.18 16.97 -57.85
#